data_AF-M0PTR2-F1
#
_entry.id   AF-M0PTR2-F1
#
_cell.length_a   1.000
_cell.length_b   1.000
_cell.length_c   1.000
_cell.angle_alpha   90.00
_cell.angle_beta   90.00
_cell.angle_gamma   90.00
#
_symmetry.space_group_name_H-M   'P 1'
#
loop_
_entity.id
_entity.type
_entity.pdbx_description
1 polymer ?
#
loop_
_entity_poly.entity_id
_entity_poly.type
_entity_poly.pdbx_seq_one_letter_code
_entity_poly.pdbx_strand_id
1 'polypeptide(L)' 'MYALGDRCPACDGPTENSAPAPFGPEDPYGEYRRRARRRSE' A
#
# COMPACT_ATOMS: atom_id res chain seq x y z
N MET A 1 -1.41 0.44 15.39
CA MET A 1 -2.48 -0.44 15.90
C MET A 1 -2.75 -1.48 14.83
N TYR A 2 -2.86 -2.76 15.19
CA TYR A 2 -3.24 -3.82 14.26
C TYR A 2 -4.70 -4.21 14.51
N ALA A 3 -5.39 -4.60 13.43
CA ALA A 3 -6.78 -5.05 13.46
C ALA A 3 -7.01 -6.11 12.38
N LEU A 4 -8.03 -6.95 12.57
CA LEU A 4 -8.42 -8.01 11.62
C LEU A 4 -9.69 -7.68 10.82
N GLY A 5 -10.46 -6.67 11.22
CA GLY A 5 -11.66 -6.21 10.50
C GLY A 5 -11.36 -4.96 9.68
N ASP A 6 -12.27 -4.60 8.77
CA ASP A 6 -12.08 -3.53 7.78
C ASP A 6 -12.07 -2.09 8.36
N ARG A 7 -12.39 -1.93 9.65
CA ARG A 7 -12.46 -0.63 10.35
C ARG A 7 -11.69 -0.66 11.67
N CYS A 8 -10.99 0.42 11.96
CA CYS A 8 -10.19 0.58 13.17
C CYS A 8 -11.09 0.73 14.41
N PRO A 9 -10.95 -0.10 15.45
CA PRO A 9 -11.80 -0.01 16.64
C PRO A 9 -11.55 1.24 17.50
N ALA A 10 -10.46 1.98 17.28
CA ALA A 10 -10.13 3.19 18.05
C ALA A 10 -10.58 4.49 17.37
N CYS A 11 -10.61 4.54 16.03
CA CYS A 11 -10.90 5.77 15.28
C CYS A 11 -11.88 5.59 14.11
N ASP A 12 -12.37 4.37 13.89
CA ASP A 12 -13.31 4.00 12.82
C ASP A 12 -12.80 4.25 11.38
N GLY A 13 -11.51 4.57 11.21
CA GLY A 13 -10.86 4.68 9.90
C GLY A 13 -10.72 3.34 9.18
N PRO A 14 -10.61 3.32 7.83
CA PRO A 14 -10.44 2.09 7.07
C PRO A 14 -9.10 1.43 7.42
N THR A 15 -9.10 0.10 7.53
CA THR A 15 -7.85 -0.65 7.72
C THR A 15 -7.22 -1.03 6.39
N GLU A 16 -5.90 -1.11 6.37
CA GLU A 16 -5.14 -1.55 5.22
C GLU A 16 -4.36 -2.83 5.54
N ASN A 17 -4.00 -3.58 4.50
CA ASN A 17 -3.17 -4.76 4.68
C ASN A 17 -1.82 -4.35 5.28
N SER A 18 -1.45 -5.01 6.37
CA SER A 18 -0.19 -4.75 7.06
C SER A 18 1.05 -5.25 6.32
N ALA A 19 0.89 -6.22 5.42
CA ALA A 19 1.96 -6.72 4.58
C ALA A 19 2.18 -5.77 3.39
N PRO A 20 3.45 -5.51 3.00
CA PRO A 20 3.73 -4.76 1.79
C PRO A 20 3.26 -5.54 0.55
N ALA A 21 3.04 -4.82 -0.54
CA ALA A 21 2.83 -5.45 -1.84
C ALA A 21 4.04 -6.35 -2.21
N PRO A 22 3.82 -7.53 -2.81
CA PRO A 22 4.90 -8.39 -3.26
C PRO A 22 5.83 -7.70 -4.26
N PHE A 23 7.12 -8.04 -4.23
CA PHE A 23 8.13 -7.52 -5.15
C PHE A 23 8.72 -8.65 -6.00
N GLY A 24 8.71 -8.46 -7.32
CA GLY A 24 9.40 -9.32 -8.28
C GLY A 24 10.64 -8.61 -8.85
N PRO A 25 11.80 -9.29 -8.96
CA PRO A 25 13.03 -8.67 -9.48
C PRO A 25 12.90 -8.05 -10.88
N GLU A 26 12.07 -8.66 -11.74
CA GLU A 26 11.84 -8.20 -13.11
C GLU A 26 11.05 -6.88 -13.15
N ASP A 27 10.26 -6.60 -12.11
CA ASP A 27 9.46 -5.38 -11.92
C ASP A 27 8.89 -4.77 -13.23
N PRO A 28 8.03 -5.51 -13.96
CA PRO A 28 7.63 -5.15 -15.33
C PRO A 28 6.94 -3.78 -15.43
N TYR A 29 6.32 -3.33 -14.33
CA TYR A 29 5.64 -2.03 -14.24
C TYR A 29 6.39 -1.01 -13.38
N GLY A 30 7.66 -1.28 -13.06
CA GLY A 30 8.49 -0.45 -12.19
C GLY A 30 8.70 0.97 -12.72
N GLU A 31 8.88 1.10 -14.03
CA GLU A 31 9.04 2.40 -14.66
C GLU A 31 7.79 3.27 -14.48
N TYR A 32 6.61 2.69 -14.75
CA TYR A 32 5.33 3.37 -14.55
C TYR A 32 5.14 3.80 -13.10
N ARG A 33 5.38 2.88 -12.14
CA ARG A 33 5.28 3.15 -10.70
C ARG A 33 6.18 4.30 -10.26
N ARG A 34 7.45 4.31 -10.71
CA ARG A 34 8.41 5.40 -10.42
C ARG A 34 8.01 6.73 -11.04
N ARG A 35 7.51 6.72 -12.29
CA ARG A 35 7.00 7.93 -12.94
C ARG A 35 5.77 8.49 -12.22
N ALA A 36 4.86 7.63 -11.76
CA ALA A 36 3.69 8.05 -10.99
C ALA A 36 4.07 8.71 -9.66
N ARG A 37 5.01 8.10 -8.92
CA ARG A 37 5.49 8.67 -7.64
C ARG A 37 6.08 10.07 -7.80
N ARG A 38 6.91 10.29 -8.83
CA ARG A 38 7.49 11.61 -9.14
C ARG A 38 6.47 12.69 -9.51
N ARG A 39 5.24 12.32 -9.90
CA ARG A 39 4.16 13.27 -10.20
C ARG A 39 3.31 13.61 -8.98
N SER A 40 3.28 12.72 -8.00
CA SER A 40 2.54 12.90 -6.74
C SER A 40 3.39 13.52 -5.63
N GLU A 41 4.72 13.56 -5.82
CA GLU A 41 5.66 14.39 -5.06
C GLU A 41 5.55 15.87 -5.52
#